data_AF-A0A5C8SND8-F1
#
_entry.id   AF-A0A5C8SND8-F1
#
_cell.length_a   1.000
_cell.length_b   1.000
_cell.length_c   1.000
_cell.angle_alpha   90.00
_cell.angle_beta   90.00
_cell.angle_gamma   90.00
#
_symmetry.space_group_name_H-M   'P 1'
#
loop_
_entity.id
_entity.type
_entity.pdbx_description
1 polymer ?
#
loop_
_entity_poly.entity_id
_entity_poly.type
_entity_poly.pdbx_seq_one_letter_code
_entity_poly.pdbx_strand_id
1 'polypeptide(L)'
;MTRLAALAAALLPIPASAGCPSAPELVAAIRPTLPETGFVGLVPSGSMPTVLAWLEAADLPHDADAIVQVVGDRGIALVLVQGQSCEGRPVVTLIGAAAADLVGLVRRYRALRGWGPELGA
;
A
#
# COMPACT_ATOMS: atom_id res chain seq x y z
N MET A 1 -0.50 6.48 22.59
CA MET A 1 -0.08 7.42 21.53
C MET A 1 1.26 7.06 20.88
N THR A 2 1.74 5.81 20.96
CA THR A 2 3.15 5.47 20.75
C THR A 2 3.45 4.54 19.55
N ARG A 3 2.45 4.03 18.83
CA ARG A 3 2.67 3.00 17.80
C ARG A 3 2.80 3.51 16.36
N LEU A 4 2.28 4.69 16.05
CA LEU A 4 2.47 5.33 14.74
C LEU A 4 3.87 5.94 14.59
N ALA A 5 4.44 6.44 15.70
CA ALA A 5 5.82 6.91 15.74
C ALA A 5 6.84 5.78 15.48
N ALA A 6 6.50 4.54 15.88
CA ALA A 6 7.34 3.38 15.61
C ALA A 6 7.39 3.01 14.11
N LEU A 7 6.32 3.26 13.35
CA LEU A 7 6.31 3.04 11.91
C LEU A 7 7.20 4.08 11.19
N ALA A 8 7.16 5.33 11.64
CA ALA A 8 8.03 6.40 11.15
C ALA A 8 9.52 6.17 11.53
N ALA A 9 9.79 5.57 12.70
CA ALA A 9 11.14 5.23 13.14
C ALA A 9 11.70 3.98 12.43
N ALA A 10 10.85 3.04 11.98
CA ALA A 10 11.27 1.92 11.14
C ALA A 10 11.63 2.34 9.70
N LEU A 11 11.34 3.59 9.33
CA LEU A 11 11.74 4.23 8.07
C LEU A 11 13.05 5.04 8.18
N LEU A 12 13.80 4.90 9.29
CA LEU A 12 15.16 5.45 9.43
C LEU A 12 16.15 4.79 8.44
N PRO A 13 17.18 5.54 8.01
CA PRO A 13 17.81 5.41 6.71
C PRO A 13 18.47 4.05 6.53
N ILE A 14 17.97 3.30 5.55
CA ILE A 14 18.67 2.15 4.99
C ILE A 14 20.05 2.65 4.55
N PRO A 15 21.15 1.99 4.95
CA PRO A 15 22.50 2.43 4.58
C PRO A 15 22.59 2.58 3.06
N ALA A 16 23.02 3.77 2.61
CA ALA A 16 23.09 4.20 1.21
C ALA A 16 23.98 3.34 0.28
N SER A 17 24.58 2.27 0.81
CA SER A 17 25.37 1.28 0.07
C SER A 17 24.57 0.03 -0.34
N ALA A 18 23.32 -0.11 0.11
CA ALA A 18 22.37 -1.07 -0.43
C ALA A 18 21.43 -0.27 -1.36
N GLY A 19 21.28 -0.68 -2.62
CA GLY A 19 20.33 -0.05 -3.54
C GLY A 19 18.94 0.09 -2.92
N CYS A 20 18.15 1.02 -3.46
CA CYS A 20 16.84 1.32 -2.89
C CYS A 20 15.97 0.06 -2.88
N PRO A 21 15.37 -0.29 -1.73
CA PRO A 21 14.65 -1.55 -1.63
C PRO A 21 13.51 -1.53 -2.63
N SER A 22 13.49 -2.55 -3.47
CA SER A 22 12.39 -2.85 -4.37
C SER A 22 11.10 -3.06 -3.57
N ALA A 23 9.95 -2.96 -4.24
CA ALA A 23 8.66 -3.22 -3.60
C ALA A 23 8.57 -4.58 -2.86
N PRO A 24 9.09 -5.71 -3.38
CA PRO A 24 9.10 -6.97 -2.61
C PRO A 24 10.04 -6.94 -1.40
N GLU A 25 11.18 -6.26 -1.48
CA GLU A 25 12.09 -6.09 -0.33
C GLU A 25 11.44 -5.25 0.77
N LEU A 26 10.68 -4.21 0.40
CA LEU A 26 9.86 -3.45 1.36
C LEU A 26 8.83 -4.34 2.06
N VAL A 27 8.11 -5.20 1.31
CA VAL A 27 7.15 -6.14 1.91
C VAL A 27 7.85 -7.04 2.93
N ALA A 28 9.02 -7.59 2.58
CA ALA A 28 9.80 -8.44 3.46
C ALA A 28 10.30 -7.69 4.71
N ALA A 29 10.71 -6.43 4.57
CA ALA A 29 11.16 -5.58 5.67
C ALA A 29 10.01 -5.16 6.61
N ILE A 30 8.82 -4.88 6.07
CA ILE A 30 7.66 -4.42 6.86
C ILE A 30 6.98 -5.59 7.56
N ARG A 31 6.88 -6.77 6.94
CA ARG A 31 6.17 -7.93 7.48
C ARG A 31 6.51 -8.27 8.95
N PRO A 32 7.77 -8.35 9.40
CA PRO A 32 8.10 -8.67 10.79
C PRO A 32 7.68 -7.61 11.82
N THR A 33 7.35 -6.39 11.37
CA THR A 33 6.91 -5.30 12.25
C THR A 33 5.41 -5.27 12.50
N LEU A 34 4.64 -6.07 11.74
CA LEU A 34 3.18 -6.10 11.81
C LEU A 34 2.68 -7.14 12.81
N PRO A 35 1.53 -6.89 13.47
CA PRO A 35 0.85 -7.94 14.24
C PRO A 35 0.41 -9.08 13.31
N GLU A 36 0.14 -10.25 13.88
CA GLU A 36 -0.31 -11.43 13.10
C GLU A 36 -1.58 -11.18 12.28
N THR A 37 -2.43 -10.26 12.74
CA THR A 37 -3.66 -9.83 12.03
C THR A 37 -3.40 -8.82 10.92
N GLY A 38 -2.20 -8.25 10.86
CA GLY A 38 -1.80 -7.27 9.86
C GLY A 38 -1.43 -7.93 8.53
N PHE A 39 -1.88 -7.33 7.43
CA PHE A 39 -1.51 -7.76 6.09
C PHE A 39 -0.53 -6.76 5.47
N VAL A 40 0.50 -7.26 4.82
CA VAL A 40 1.35 -6.48 3.91
C VAL A 40 1.54 -7.25 2.62
N GLY A 41 1.48 -6.54 1.50
CA GLY A 41 1.71 -7.12 0.19
C GLY A 41 1.70 -6.06 -0.90
N LEU A 42 1.89 -6.49 -2.14
CA LEU A 42 1.77 -5.61 -3.29
C LEU A 42 0.30 -5.45 -3.69
N VAL A 43 -0.06 -4.26 -4.16
CA VAL A 43 -1.30 -4.07 -4.90
C VAL A 43 -1.17 -4.85 -6.21
N PRO A 44 -2.10 -5.76 -6.55
CA PRO A 44 -2.05 -6.51 -7.79
C PRO A 44 -2.05 -5.57 -9.00
N SER A 45 -1.21 -5.84 -10.00
CA SER A 45 -1.08 -5.02 -11.22
C SER A 45 -2.43 -4.77 -11.90
N GLY A 46 -3.32 -5.76 -11.93
CA GLY A 46 -4.66 -5.61 -12.50
C GLY A 46 -5.58 -4.61 -11.77
N SER A 47 -5.33 -4.33 -10.49
CA SER A 47 -6.07 -3.34 -9.67
C SER A 47 -5.32 -2.02 -9.52
N MET A 48 -4.05 -1.94 -9.93
CA MET A 48 -3.20 -0.75 -9.77
C MET A 48 -3.82 0.51 -10.41
N PRO A 49 -4.30 0.49 -11.67
CA PRO A 49 -4.84 1.70 -12.29
C PRO A 49 -6.05 2.26 -11.55
N THR A 50 -6.89 1.39 -10.98
CA THR A 50 -8.05 1.80 -10.18
C THR A 50 -7.64 2.47 -8.87
N VAL A 51 -6.59 1.97 -8.22
CA VAL A 51 -6.06 2.58 -6.99
C VAL A 51 -5.44 3.95 -7.30
N LEU A 52 -4.63 4.05 -8.35
CA LEU A 52 -4.01 5.32 -8.76
C LEU A 52 -5.05 6.36 -9.17
N ALA A 53 -6.07 5.98 -9.94
CA ALA A 53 -7.15 6.89 -10.33
C ALA A 53 -7.96 7.39 -9.12
N TRP A 54 -8.15 6.56 -8.10
CA TRP A 54 -8.80 7.00 -6.86
C TRP A 54 -7.92 7.97 -6.08
N LEU A 55 -6.60 7.71 -6.00
CA LEU A 55 -5.64 8.61 -5.35
C LEU A 55 -5.59 9.97 -6.06
N GLU A 56 -5.55 9.98 -7.39
CA GLU A 56 -5.62 11.19 -8.20
C GLU A 56 -6.91 11.98 -7.94
N ALA A 57 -8.07 11.32 -7.95
CA ALA A 57 -9.35 11.96 -7.66
C ALA A 57 -9.45 12.51 -6.22
N ALA A 58 -8.68 11.94 -5.29
CA ALA A 58 -8.58 12.39 -3.90
C ALA A 58 -7.50 13.48 -3.69
N ASP A 59 -6.84 13.96 -4.75
CA ASP A 59 -5.71 14.90 -4.70
C ASP A 59 -4.54 14.37 -3.84
N LEU A 60 -4.30 13.06 -3.91
CA LEU A 60 -3.23 12.36 -3.20
C LEU A 60 -2.09 11.98 -4.16
N PRO A 61 -0.88 11.72 -3.65
CA PRO A 61 0.19 11.14 -4.46
C PRO A 61 -0.27 9.88 -5.20
N HIS A 62 -0.06 9.86 -6.51
CA HIS A 62 -0.61 8.83 -7.43
C HIS A 62 0.36 8.47 -8.57
N ASP A 63 1.64 8.81 -8.44
CA ASP A 63 2.69 8.42 -9.39
C ASP A 63 3.53 7.29 -8.78
N ALA A 64 3.39 6.07 -9.31
CA ALA A 64 4.07 4.87 -8.80
C ALA A 64 4.13 3.74 -9.83
N ASP A 65 5.27 3.05 -9.88
CA ASP A 65 5.43 1.79 -10.63
C ASP A 65 4.89 0.59 -9.85
N ALA A 66 4.93 0.68 -8.52
CA ALA A 66 4.39 -0.33 -7.61
C ALA A 66 3.84 0.32 -6.33
N ILE A 67 2.84 -0.31 -5.73
CA ILE A 67 2.29 0.10 -4.43
C ILE A 67 2.42 -1.07 -3.47
N VAL A 68 3.09 -0.84 -2.34
CA VAL A 68 3.04 -1.73 -1.18
C VAL A 68 1.87 -1.29 -0.32
N GLN A 69 0.90 -2.18 -0.12
CA GLN A 69 -0.22 -1.96 0.79
C GLN A 69 0.05 -2.62 2.14
N VAL A 70 -0.26 -1.89 3.21
CA VAL A 70 -0.26 -2.38 4.58
C VAL A 70 -1.68 -2.18 5.11
N VAL A 71 -2.34 -3.28 5.47
CA VAL A 71 -3.69 -3.27 6.03
C VAL A 71 -3.59 -3.65 7.50
N GLY A 72 -4.17 -2.82 8.37
CA GLY A 72 -4.29 -3.10 9.79
C GLY A 72 -5.64 -2.66 10.33
N ASP A 73 -5.85 -2.84 11.63
CA ASP A 73 -7.15 -2.65 12.30
C ASP A 73 -7.75 -1.24 12.11
N ARG A 74 -6.91 -0.23 11.84
CA ARG A 74 -7.31 1.18 11.74
C ARG A 74 -7.43 1.70 10.31
N GLY A 75 -7.02 0.95 9.31
CA GLY A 75 -7.04 1.39 7.92
C GLY A 75 -5.95 0.79 7.05
N ILE A 76 -5.62 1.52 5.98
CA ILE A 76 -4.71 1.08 4.92
C ILE A 76 -3.62 2.13 4.75
N ALA A 77 -2.36 1.73 4.74
CA ALA A 77 -1.26 2.54 4.28
C ALA A 77 -0.78 2.05 2.91
N LEU A 78 -0.54 2.97 1.99
CA LEU A 78 -0.03 2.73 0.64
C LEU A 78 1.32 3.41 0.50
N VAL A 79 2.37 2.62 0.29
CA VAL A 79 3.72 3.12 0.00
C VAL A 79 3.91 3.10 -1.50
N LEU A 80 4.05 4.27 -2.10
CA LEU A 80 4.27 4.45 -3.53
C LEU A 80 5.75 4.26 -3.83
N VAL A 81 6.03 3.33 -4.74
CA VAL A 81 7.39 3.00 -5.19
C VAL A 81 7.52 3.43 -6.64
N GLN A 82 8.40 4.39 -6.88
CA GLN A 82 8.72 4.92 -8.20
C GLN A 82 10.22 4.77 -8.46
N GLY A 83 10.57 4.04 -9.52
CA GLY A 83 11.94 3.75 -9.90
C GLY A 83 12.79 3.19 -8.75
N GLN A 84 14.07 3.56 -8.74
CA GLN A 84 15.04 3.23 -7.69
C GLN A 84 15.29 4.43 -6.76
N SER A 85 14.33 5.35 -6.60
CA SER A 85 14.52 6.48 -5.67
C SER A 85 14.28 6.04 -4.22
N CYS A 86 15.23 6.36 -3.35
CA CYS A 86 15.14 6.16 -1.90
C CYS A 86 14.59 7.39 -1.19
N GLU A 87 14.68 8.57 -1.80
CA GLU A 87 14.27 9.81 -1.15
C GLU A 87 12.77 10.05 -1.31
N GLY A 88 12.11 10.34 -0.19
CA GLY A 88 10.77 10.94 -0.21
C GLY A 88 9.64 10.06 -0.74
N ARG A 89 9.74 8.72 -0.61
CA ARG A 89 8.66 7.81 -1.03
C ARG A 89 7.32 8.24 -0.42
N PRO A 90 6.32 8.59 -1.23
CA PRO A 90 5.02 9.00 -0.71
C PRO A 90 4.37 7.84 0.05
N VAL A 91 3.95 8.12 1.28
CA VAL A 91 3.15 7.19 2.09
C VAL A 91 1.78 7.81 2.28
N VAL A 92 0.77 7.19 1.68
CA VAL A 92 -0.62 7.61 1.82
C VAL A 92 -1.27 6.74 2.91
N THR A 93 -1.76 7.38 3.97
CA THR A 93 -2.47 6.68 5.06
C THR A 93 -3.95 6.99 4.98
N LEU A 94 -4.77 5.95 4.73
CA LEU A 94 -6.22 6.03 4.64
C LEU A 94 -6.84 5.41 5.88
N ILE A 95 -7.73 6.15 6.53
CA ILE A 95 -8.45 5.72 7.74
C ILE A 95 -9.95 5.98 7.58
N GLY A 96 -10.78 5.19 8.25
CA GLY A 96 -12.23 5.37 8.25
C GLY A 96 -12.85 5.31 6.84
N ALA A 97 -13.65 6.32 6.49
CA ALA A 97 -14.41 6.35 5.24
C ALA A 97 -13.53 6.24 3.98
N ALA A 98 -12.39 6.95 3.94
CA ALA A 98 -11.49 6.92 2.78
C ALA A 98 -10.94 5.51 2.50
N ALA A 99 -10.61 4.75 3.54
CA ALA A 99 -10.17 3.37 3.40
C ALA A 99 -11.32 2.46 2.93
N ALA A 100 -12.52 2.66 3.47
CA ALA A 100 -13.71 1.91 3.08
C ALA A 100 -14.10 2.17 1.62
N ASP A 101 -14.03 3.42 1.17
CA ASP A 101 -14.36 3.85 -0.19
C ASP A 101 -13.40 3.24 -1.21
N LEU A 102 -12.09 3.31 -0.97
CA LEU A 102 -11.09 2.68 -1.84
C LEU A 102 -11.28 1.16 -1.93
N VAL A 103 -11.50 0.49 -0.80
CA VAL A 103 -11.76 -0.96 -0.77
C VAL A 103 -13.05 -1.30 -1.53
N GLY A 104 -14.11 -0.52 -1.33
CA GLY A 104 -15.38 -0.69 -2.03
C GLY A 104 -15.22 -0.55 -3.55
N LEU A 105 -14.48 0.46 -4.00
CA LEU A 105 -14.17 0.67 -5.41
C LEU A 105 -13.40 -0.51 -6.01
N VAL A 106 -12.31 -0.95 -5.36
CA VAL A 106 -11.50 -2.08 -5.85
C VAL A 106 -12.32 -3.37 -5.89
N ARG A 107 -13.16 -3.63 -4.88
CA ARG A 107 -14.08 -4.78 -4.88
C ARG A 107 -15.04 -4.73 -6.07
N ARG A 108 -15.69 -3.59 -6.30
CA ARG A 108 -16.63 -3.41 -7.42
C ARG A 108 -15.93 -3.57 -8.76
N TYR A 109 -14.75 -2.99 -8.93
CA TYR A 109 -13.94 -3.16 -10.14
C TYR A 109 -13.60 -4.62 -10.40
N ARG A 110 -13.14 -5.35 -9.37
CA ARG A 110 -12.83 -6.79 -9.50
C ARG A 110 -14.05 -7.61 -9.89
N ALA A 111 -15.21 -7.35 -9.28
CA ALA A 111 -16.46 -8.01 -9.64
C ALA A 111 -16.83 -7.78 -11.11
N LEU A 112 -16.73 -6.53 -11.61
CA LEU A 112 -16.99 -6.20 -13.01
C LEU A 112 -16.01 -6.87 -13.99
N ARG A 113 -14.78 -7.15 -13.54
CA ARG A 113 -13.75 -7.86 -14.33
C ARG A 113 -13.88 -9.38 -14.25
N GLY A 114 -14.85 -9.90 -13.52
CA GLY A 114 -15.00 -11.34 -13.30
C GLY A 114 -13.91 -11.92 -12.38
N TRP A 115 -13.34 -11.12 -11.48
CA TRP A 115 -12.28 -11.53 -10.56
C TRP A 115 -12.81 -11.65 -9.11
N GLY A 116 -12.76 -12.84 -8.53
CA GLY A 116 -13.09 -13.06 -7.11
C GLY A 116 -13.50 -14.51 -6.80
N PRO A 117 -13.50 -14.91 -5.51
CA PRO A 117 -13.98 -16.23 -5.08
C PRO A 117 -15.49 -16.41 -5.28
N GLU A 118 -16.25 -15.35 -5.60
CA GLU A 118 -17.71 -15.39 -5.77
C GLU A 118 -18.19 -15.88 -7.14
N LEU A 119 -17.29 -16.32 -8.02
CA LEU A 119 -17.64 -16.91 -9.33
C LEU A 119 -17.46 -18.43 -9.38
N GLY A 120 -17.32 -19.06 -8.20
CA GLY A 120 -17.13 -20.51 -8.05
C GLY A 120 -18.04 -21.13 -7.00
N ALA A 121 -19.33 -20.77 -6.99
CA ALA A 121 -20.40 -21.49 -6.30
C ALA A 121 -21.51 -21.84 -7.29
#